data_AF-A0A2U3YM56-F1
#
_entry.id   AF-A0A2U3YM56-F1
#
_cell.length_a   1.000
_cell.length_b   1.000
_cell.length_c   1.000
_cell.angle_alpha   90.00
_cell.angle_beta   90.00
_cell.angle_gamma   90.00
#
_symmetry.space_group_name_H-M   'P 1'
#
loop_
_entity.id
_entity.type
_entity.pdbx_description
1 polymer ?
#
loop_
_entity_poly.entity_id
_entity_poly.type
_entity_poly.pdbx_seq_one_letter_code
_entity_poly.pdbx_strand_id
1 'polypeptide(L)'
;MTSPVALTTCDGIMGPRLEMYYLQSQTIGREQLKMKDQSLRKLQQEMDSLTFRNLQLAKRVELLQDELALSEPRGKKNKFSQYLHENASYVRPLEEGMLHLFESITEDTVTVLETTVKLKTFSEHLTSYICFLRKILPYQLKSLEEECGSSLCTSALRARNLELSQDMKKMTAVFEKLQTYIGLLALPSTEPDGLLRTNYGSVLTNVGAALHGFHDVMKDISKHYNQKATIEHELPTATQKLITTNDCILSSVAALTNGAGRIASFFSNNVDYFIASLSYGPKAASDFISPRSAECMLQYKKKAAAYMKALRKPLVESVPYEEALANRRVLLSSTESREGLAQQVQQSLEKISKLEQEKEHWMLEAQLAKIKLEKENQRIADKLRSTSSGQALGLAQENATGVNAASREEASAKAVLEPAHSTSLIGILTRTSDNELPDVESREDLIKNHYMARIVELTSQLQLADSKSVHFYAECRALSKRLALAEKSKEALTEEMKVAGQSISRLQDELTTTKRSYEDQLSMMSDHLCSMNETLSKQREEIDTLKMSSKGNSKKNKSR
;
A
#
# COMPACT_ATOMS: atom_id res chain seq x y z
N MET A 1 131.78 82.29 22.25
CA MET A 1 132.25 81.89 20.90
C MET A 1 131.15 81.11 20.21
N THR A 2 131.12 81.07 18.87
CA THR A 2 130.57 80.01 17.97
C THR A 2 129.54 79.00 18.53
N SER A 3 128.38 78.74 17.91
CA SER A 3 127.81 79.22 16.63
C SER A 3 126.30 78.87 16.60
N PRO A 4 125.42 79.63 15.93
CA PRO A 4 124.04 79.20 15.72
C PRO A 4 123.97 78.10 14.65
N VAL A 5 123.33 76.98 14.97
CA VAL A 5 123.01 75.91 14.01
C VAL A 5 121.50 75.87 13.78
N ALA A 6 121.10 75.71 12.52
CA ALA A 6 119.76 76.00 12.01
C ALA A 6 118.58 75.32 12.73
N LEU A 7 117.61 76.13 13.13
CA LEU A 7 116.20 75.72 13.25
C LEU A 7 115.75 75.10 11.93
N THR A 8 115.55 73.78 11.91
CA THR A 8 115.17 73.03 10.70
C THR A 8 113.93 72.19 10.97
N THR A 9 112.77 72.86 10.92
CA THR A 9 111.42 72.34 10.61
C THR A 9 111.10 70.86 10.94
N CYS A 10 110.42 70.61 12.06
CA CYS A 10 109.67 69.36 12.30
C CYS A 10 108.17 69.57 12.59
N ASP A 11 107.72 70.77 12.98
CA ASP A 11 106.35 71.00 13.45
C ASP A 11 105.26 70.95 12.34
N GLY A 12 105.64 71.10 11.07
CA GLY A 12 104.70 71.22 9.95
C GLY A 12 103.97 69.92 9.55
N ILE A 13 104.41 68.74 10.04
CA ILE A 13 103.95 67.44 9.51
C ILE A 13 102.99 66.70 10.46
N MET A 14 103.04 66.97 11.77
CA MET A 14 102.23 66.21 12.74
C MET A 14 100.78 66.70 12.85
N GLY A 15 100.57 68.03 12.85
CA GLY A 15 99.24 68.65 13.00
C GLY A 15 98.22 68.19 11.95
N PRO A 16 98.48 68.38 10.64
CA PRO A 16 97.54 67.97 9.58
C PRO A 16 97.26 66.46 9.58
N ARG A 17 98.23 65.65 10.03
CA ARG A 17 98.11 64.20 10.07
C ARG A 17 97.23 63.72 11.24
N LEU A 18 97.35 64.35 12.41
CA LEU A 18 96.46 64.13 13.56
C LEU A 18 95.04 64.59 13.26
N GLU A 19 94.87 65.73 12.59
CA GLU A 19 93.56 66.24 12.18
C GLU A 19 92.89 65.32 11.14
N MET A 20 93.64 64.82 10.16
CA MET A 20 93.17 63.78 9.24
C MET A 20 92.74 62.50 9.96
N TYR A 21 93.51 61.99 10.92
CA TYR A 21 93.10 60.82 11.71
C TYR A 21 91.86 61.09 12.58
N TYR A 22 91.71 62.29 13.13
CA TYR A 22 90.52 62.69 13.88
C TYR A 22 89.27 62.77 12.99
N LEU A 23 89.38 63.38 11.81
CA LEU A 23 88.30 63.45 10.82
C LEU A 23 87.94 62.06 10.27
N GLN A 24 88.93 61.19 10.05
CA GLN A 24 88.73 59.81 9.62
C GLN A 24 88.04 58.97 10.72
N SER A 25 88.45 59.14 11.98
CA SER A 25 87.78 58.50 13.13
C SER A 25 86.32 58.99 13.27
N GLN A 26 86.08 60.29 13.14
CA GLN A 26 84.74 60.87 13.23
C GLN A 26 83.83 60.44 12.07
N THR A 27 84.35 60.31 10.85
CA THR A 27 83.58 59.78 9.70
C THR A 27 83.26 58.31 9.86
N ILE A 28 84.23 57.46 10.26
CA ILE A 28 83.97 56.04 10.59
C ILE A 28 82.92 55.91 11.71
N GLY A 29 82.99 56.75 12.75
CA GLY A 29 82.00 56.82 13.82
C GLY A 29 80.60 57.17 13.32
N ARG A 30 80.47 58.19 12.46
CA ARG A 30 79.19 58.55 11.81
C ARG A 30 78.65 57.42 10.93
N GLU A 31 79.50 56.73 10.18
CA GLU A 31 79.09 55.61 9.32
C GLU A 31 78.58 54.42 10.14
N GLN A 32 79.26 54.06 11.24
CA GLN A 32 78.75 53.04 12.16
C GLN A 32 77.47 53.45 12.88
N LEU A 33 77.29 54.73 13.20
CA LEU A 33 76.04 55.24 13.78
C LEU A 33 74.87 55.07 12.79
N LYS A 34 75.02 55.52 11.54
CA LYS A 34 74.01 55.31 10.47
C LYS A 34 73.65 53.83 10.31
N MET A 35 74.65 52.95 10.28
CA MET A 35 74.48 51.49 10.15
C MET A 35 73.68 50.90 11.32
N LYS A 36 73.92 51.37 12.55
CA LYS A 36 73.13 50.98 13.72
C LYS A 36 71.71 51.57 13.68
N ASP A 37 71.54 52.83 13.31
CA ASP A 37 70.22 53.46 13.17
C ASP A 37 69.36 52.81 12.08
N GLN A 38 69.98 52.29 11.01
CA GLN A 38 69.29 51.53 9.97
C GLN A 38 68.92 50.13 10.45
N SER A 39 69.79 49.47 11.24
CA SER A 39 69.53 48.15 11.81
C SER A 39 68.44 48.19 12.89
N LEU A 40 68.46 49.21 13.76
CA LEU A 40 67.42 49.46 14.76
C LEU A 40 66.05 49.68 14.11
N ARG A 41 65.97 50.45 13.02
CA ARG A 41 64.71 50.65 12.29
C ARG A 41 64.17 49.37 11.65
N LYS A 42 65.03 48.46 11.18
CA LYS A 42 64.61 47.13 10.71
C LYS A 42 64.05 46.28 11.85
N LEU A 43 64.79 46.19 12.97
CA LEU A 43 64.35 45.44 14.16
C LEU A 43 63.04 45.98 14.75
N GLN A 44 62.84 47.30 14.74
CA GLN A 44 61.56 47.91 15.11
C GLN A 44 60.43 47.45 14.18
N GLN A 45 60.62 47.52 12.86
CA GLN A 45 59.61 47.09 11.89
C GLN A 45 59.29 45.59 11.99
N GLU A 46 60.29 44.75 12.29
CA GLU A 46 60.11 43.32 12.56
C GLU A 46 59.34 43.09 13.87
N MET A 47 59.64 43.84 14.94
CA MET A 47 58.92 43.79 16.21
C MET A 47 57.47 44.24 16.07
N ASP A 48 57.20 45.32 15.31
CA ASP A 48 55.84 45.81 15.04
C ASP A 48 55.03 44.75 14.26
N SER A 49 55.66 44.11 13.27
CA SER A 49 55.07 43.01 12.48
C SER A 49 54.78 41.76 13.33
N LEU A 50 55.70 41.37 14.22
CA LEU A 50 55.51 40.27 15.18
C LEU A 50 54.40 40.60 16.18
N THR A 51 54.33 41.85 16.67
CA THR A 51 53.29 42.32 17.59
C THR A 51 51.91 42.26 16.92
N PHE A 52 51.80 42.68 15.66
CA PHE A 52 50.56 42.56 14.88
C PHE A 52 50.12 41.10 14.68
N ARG A 53 51.05 40.18 14.34
CA ARG A 53 50.76 38.75 14.24
C ARG A 53 50.34 38.13 15.56
N ASN A 54 51.02 38.49 16.66
CA ASN A 54 50.65 38.02 18.00
C ASN A 54 49.27 38.54 18.42
N LEU A 55 48.90 39.78 18.08
CA LEU A 55 47.55 40.32 18.32
C LEU A 55 46.47 39.59 17.50
N GLN A 56 46.75 39.20 16.26
CA GLN A 56 45.84 38.36 15.46
C GLN A 56 45.72 36.94 16.02
N LEU A 57 46.84 36.34 16.44
CA LEU A 57 46.84 35.00 17.06
C LEU A 57 46.12 34.99 18.40
N ALA A 58 46.33 35.99 19.26
CA ALA A 58 45.63 36.14 20.53
C ALA A 58 44.11 36.19 20.32
N LYS A 59 43.63 37.06 19.43
CA LYS A 59 42.20 37.14 19.08
C LYS A 59 41.65 35.84 18.47
N ARG A 60 42.47 35.09 17.71
CA ARG A 60 42.06 33.78 17.19
C ARG A 60 41.98 32.72 18.27
N VAL A 61 42.85 32.76 19.28
CA VAL A 61 42.80 31.87 20.45
C VAL A 61 41.61 32.21 21.35
N GLU A 62 41.37 33.50 21.60
CA GLU A 62 40.20 34.03 22.33
C GLU A 62 38.88 33.57 21.69
N LEU A 63 38.72 33.77 20.38
CA LEU A 63 37.56 33.27 19.63
C LEU A 63 37.41 31.74 19.68
N LEU A 64 38.50 30.98 19.60
CA LEU A 64 38.45 29.51 19.71
C LEU A 64 38.12 29.04 21.15
N GLN A 65 38.46 29.83 22.17
CA GLN A 65 38.09 29.59 23.56
C GLN A 65 36.60 29.89 23.80
N ASP A 66 36.07 30.97 23.22
CA ASP A 66 34.64 31.27 23.23
C ASP A 66 33.82 30.20 22.48
N GLU A 67 34.28 29.76 21.29
CA GLU A 67 33.65 28.67 20.54
C GLU A 67 33.65 27.33 21.32
N LEU A 68 34.70 27.07 22.11
CA LEU A 68 34.77 25.92 23.02
C LEU A 68 33.85 26.06 24.23
N ALA A 69 33.77 27.24 24.85
CA ALA A 69 32.87 27.52 25.96
C ALA A 69 31.40 27.43 25.54
N LEU A 70 31.06 27.90 24.34
CA LEU A 70 29.72 27.81 23.74
C LEU A 70 29.39 26.40 23.18
N SER A 71 30.22 25.38 23.43
CA SER A 71 30.04 24.03 22.85
C SER A 71 29.03 23.12 23.58
N GLU A 72 28.34 23.60 24.61
CA GLU A 72 27.27 22.85 25.31
C GLU A 72 26.05 22.38 24.46
N PRO A 73 25.60 23.00 23.35
CA PRO A 73 24.41 22.55 22.62
C PRO A 73 24.62 21.27 21.77
N ARG A 74 25.64 20.45 22.07
CA ARG A 74 25.89 19.12 21.46
C ARG A 74 24.62 18.28 21.33
N GLY A 75 23.75 18.28 22.34
CA GLY A 75 22.49 17.51 22.32
C GLY A 75 21.53 17.85 21.16
N LYS A 76 21.54 19.09 20.64
CA LYS A 76 20.71 19.50 19.49
C LYS A 76 21.44 19.28 18.16
N LYS A 77 22.73 19.62 18.09
CA LYS A 77 23.56 19.44 16.88
C LYS A 77 23.76 17.95 16.55
N ASN A 78 23.92 17.09 17.55
CA ASN A 78 24.00 15.65 17.36
C ASN A 78 22.68 15.06 16.81
N LYS A 79 21.52 15.52 17.30
CA LYS A 79 20.21 15.10 16.77
C LYS A 79 19.98 15.57 15.33
N PHE A 80 20.38 16.80 15.00
CA PHE A 80 20.33 17.28 13.61
C PHE A 80 21.23 16.45 12.69
N SER A 81 22.46 16.17 13.11
CA SER A 81 23.38 15.29 12.39
C SER A 81 22.80 13.88 12.20
N GLN A 82 22.22 13.28 13.25
CA GLN A 82 21.54 11.99 13.15
C GLN A 82 20.43 12.02 12.08
N TYR A 83 19.56 13.02 12.10
CA TYR A 83 18.48 13.14 11.11
C TYR A 83 19.00 13.38 9.68
N LEU A 84 20.14 14.05 9.51
CA LEU A 84 20.80 14.15 8.19
C LEU A 84 21.30 12.79 7.67
N HIS A 85 21.74 11.89 8.56
CA HIS A 85 22.12 10.52 8.16
C HIS A 85 20.89 9.63 7.90
N GLU A 86 19.77 9.84 8.60
CA GLU A 86 18.50 9.16 8.35
C GLU A 86 17.90 9.50 6.97
N ASN A 87 18.25 10.65 6.36
CA ASN A 87 17.70 11.12 5.07
C ASN A 87 17.70 10.05 3.96
N ALA A 88 18.75 9.22 3.88
CA ALA A 88 18.90 8.22 2.84
C ALA A 88 17.81 7.13 2.83
N SER A 89 17.21 6.80 3.99
CA SER A 89 16.12 5.81 4.06
C SER A 89 14.76 6.36 3.63
N TYR A 90 14.62 7.68 3.52
CA TYR A 90 13.42 8.34 3.00
C TYR A 90 13.53 8.72 1.52
N VAL A 91 14.74 9.10 1.06
CA VAL A 91 14.98 9.47 -0.35
C VAL A 91 14.97 8.26 -1.28
N ARG A 92 15.59 7.13 -0.91
CA ARG A 92 15.68 5.95 -1.80
C ARG A 92 14.31 5.36 -2.17
N PRO A 93 13.37 5.11 -1.23
CA PRO A 93 12.04 4.65 -1.61
C PRO A 93 11.28 5.64 -2.50
N LEU A 94 11.53 6.95 -2.36
CA LEU A 94 10.93 7.97 -3.21
C LEU A 94 11.48 7.92 -4.65
N GLU A 95 12.78 7.69 -4.81
CA GLU A 95 13.46 7.48 -6.10
C GLU A 95 12.99 6.18 -6.76
N GLU A 96 13.04 5.05 -6.03
CA GLU A 96 12.56 3.73 -6.46
C GLU A 96 11.07 3.76 -6.83
N GLY A 97 10.24 4.46 -6.05
CA GLY A 97 8.81 4.65 -6.32
C GLY A 97 8.55 5.48 -7.59
N MET A 98 9.39 6.48 -7.88
CA MET A 98 9.30 7.27 -9.10
C MET A 98 9.74 6.47 -10.34
N LEU A 99 10.78 5.64 -10.21
CA LEU A 99 11.23 4.73 -11.26
C LEU A 99 10.14 3.70 -11.60
N HIS A 100 9.56 3.02 -10.60
CA HIS A 100 8.47 2.09 -10.83
C HIS A 100 7.19 2.75 -11.37
N LEU A 101 6.92 4.01 -11.02
CA LEU A 101 5.84 4.79 -11.63
C LEU A 101 6.12 5.03 -13.12
N PHE A 102 7.33 5.48 -13.46
CA PHE A 102 7.75 5.68 -14.86
C PHE A 102 7.66 4.38 -15.67
N GLU A 103 8.26 3.28 -15.18
CA GLU A 103 8.19 1.95 -15.81
C GLU A 103 6.73 1.56 -16.12
N SER A 104 5.84 1.69 -15.13
CA SER A 104 4.42 1.34 -15.27
C SER A 104 3.61 2.22 -16.24
N ILE A 105 4.12 3.41 -16.59
CA ILE A 105 3.56 4.30 -17.61
C ILE A 105 4.16 4.00 -18.99
N THR A 106 5.37 3.41 -19.04
CA THR A 106 6.04 3.01 -20.29
C THR A 106 5.67 1.62 -20.81
N GLU A 107 5.05 0.74 -20.02
CA GLU A 107 4.39 -0.46 -20.56
C GLU A 107 3.24 -0.03 -21.50
N ASP A 108 3.25 -0.54 -22.74
CA ASP A 108 2.44 -0.10 -23.90
C ASP A 108 0.92 -0.22 -23.68
N THR A 109 0.34 0.73 -22.94
CA THR A 109 -0.98 0.63 -22.33
C THR A 109 -1.71 1.97 -22.28
N VAL A 110 -3.05 1.91 -22.38
CA VAL A 110 -3.92 3.07 -22.17
C VAL A 110 -4.32 3.13 -20.69
N THR A 111 -3.34 3.33 -19.80
CA THR A 111 -3.57 3.65 -18.39
C THR A 111 -3.61 5.16 -18.21
N VAL A 112 -4.78 5.70 -17.83
CA VAL A 112 -4.86 7.07 -17.32
C VAL A 112 -4.19 7.10 -15.95
N LEU A 113 -3.38 8.13 -15.67
CA LEU A 113 -2.52 8.28 -14.49
C LEU A 113 -3.21 7.92 -13.15
N GLU A 114 -4.49 8.27 -13.04
CA GLU A 114 -5.42 8.02 -11.92
C GLU A 114 -5.57 6.52 -11.56
N THR A 115 -5.42 5.65 -12.57
CA THR A 115 -5.59 4.19 -12.47
C THR A 115 -4.26 3.43 -12.33
N THR A 116 -3.13 4.14 -12.37
CA THR A 116 -1.80 3.54 -12.27
C THR A 116 -1.47 3.27 -10.80
N VAL A 117 -1.67 2.02 -10.34
CA VAL A 117 -1.51 1.60 -8.93
C VAL A 117 -0.17 2.04 -8.30
N LYS A 118 0.92 2.08 -9.09
CA LYS A 118 2.25 2.54 -8.64
C LYS A 118 2.27 4.02 -8.21
N LEU A 119 1.35 4.86 -8.69
CA LEU A 119 1.21 6.26 -8.26
C LEU A 119 0.89 6.37 -6.76
N LYS A 120 0.11 5.42 -6.23
CA LYS A 120 -0.21 5.36 -4.80
C LYS A 120 1.01 5.05 -3.96
N THR A 121 1.80 4.05 -4.35
CA THR A 121 3.08 3.72 -3.70
C THR A 121 4.05 4.92 -3.70
N PHE A 122 4.18 5.60 -4.85
CA PHE A 122 4.95 6.84 -4.93
C PHE A 122 4.42 7.94 -3.98
N SER A 123 3.10 8.14 -3.92
CA SER A 123 2.47 9.12 -3.02
C SER A 123 2.66 8.81 -1.53
N GLU A 124 2.77 7.54 -1.17
CA GLU A 124 3.03 7.07 0.21
C GLU A 124 4.51 7.29 0.59
N HIS A 125 5.44 7.03 -0.33
CA HIS A 125 6.86 7.33 -0.15
C HIS A 125 7.11 8.85 -0.10
N LEU A 126 6.46 9.63 -0.96
CA LEU A 126 6.49 11.10 -0.97
C LEU A 126 5.96 11.69 0.35
N THR A 127 4.84 11.14 0.85
CA THR A 127 4.29 11.49 2.17
C THR A 127 5.29 11.22 3.28
N SER A 128 5.97 10.06 3.25
CA SER A 128 6.97 9.68 4.25
C SER A 128 8.19 10.62 4.23
N TYR A 129 8.69 10.97 3.05
CA TYR A 129 9.79 11.93 2.89
C TYR A 129 9.41 13.34 3.35
N ILE A 130 8.18 13.80 3.09
CA ILE A 130 7.75 15.14 3.50
C ILE A 130 7.50 15.22 5.01
N CYS A 131 7.01 14.15 5.64
CA CYS A 131 7.02 14.03 7.10
C CYS A 131 8.44 14.12 7.68
N PHE A 132 9.44 13.55 7.01
CA PHE A 132 10.86 13.73 7.36
C PHE A 132 11.36 15.17 7.15
N LEU A 133 10.98 15.84 6.05
CA LEU A 133 11.31 17.27 5.85
C LEU A 133 10.71 18.17 6.95
N ARG A 134 9.47 17.90 7.38
CA ARG A 134 8.84 18.58 8.53
C ARG A 134 9.55 18.31 9.85
N LYS A 135 10.04 17.07 10.06
CA LYS A 135 10.84 16.66 11.24
C LYS A 135 12.18 17.40 11.32
N ILE A 136 12.86 17.62 10.19
CA ILE A 136 14.21 18.21 10.15
C ILE A 136 14.22 19.75 10.05
N LEU A 137 13.19 20.37 9.46
CA LEU A 137 13.10 21.83 9.30
C LEU A 137 13.38 22.63 10.59
N PRO A 138 12.82 22.31 11.77
CA PRO A 138 13.12 23.05 13.01
C PRO A 138 14.62 23.07 13.38
N TYR A 139 15.37 22.02 13.04
CA TYR A 139 16.81 21.93 13.29
C TYR A 139 17.63 22.75 12.30
N GLN A 140 17.24 22.76 11.02
CA GLN A 140 17.83 23.64 10.01
C GLN A 140 17.65 25.12 10.39
N LEU A 141 16.42 25.50 10.78
CA LEU A 141 16.10 26.85 11.23
C LEU A 141 16.89 27.25 12.48
N LYS A 142 16.98 26.36 13.49
CA LYS A 142 17.77 26.60 14.70
C LYS A 142 19.27 26.73 14.39
N SER A 143 19.79 25.96 13.44
CA SER A 143 21.19 26.06 13.00
C SER A 143 21.50 27.43 12.40
N LEU A 144 20.64 27.96 11.52
CA LEU A 144 20.79 29.30 10.96
C LEU A 144 20.59 30.40 12.01
N GLU A 145 19.72 30.19 13.00
CA GLU A 145 19.50 31.13 14.12
C GLU A 145 20.73 31.20 15.04
N GLU A 146 21.35 30.06 15.37
CA GLU A 146 22.60 30.00 16.14
C GLU A 146 23.77 30.65 15.38
N GLU A 147 23.83 30.46 14.05
CA GLU A 147 24.81 31.14 13.20
C GLU A 147 24.60 32.66 13.19
N CYS A 148 23.34 33.13 13.12
CA CYS A 148 22.99 34.55 13.27
C CYS A 148 23.37 35.14 14.63
N GLY A 149 23.44 34.30 15.68
CA GLY A 149 23.88 34.67 17.03
C GLY A 149 25.40 34.68 17.22
N SER A 150 26.19 34.18 16.27
CA SER A 150 27.65 34.15 16.37
C SER A 150 28.27 35.55 16.34
N SER A 151 29.33 35.75 17.14
CA SER A 151 30.16 36.96 17.13
C SER A 151 30.84 37.21 15.77
N LEU A 152 31.06 36.16 14.99
CA LEU A 152 31.59 36.23 13.62
C LEU A 152 30.53 36.61 12.57
N CYS A 153 29.25 36.68 12.93
CA CYS A 153 28.16 36.90 11.97
C CYS A 153 27.95 38.40 11.65
N THR A 154 28.42 38.82 10.47
CA THR A 154 28.23 40.17 9.94
C THR A 154 26.75 40.49 9.71
N SER A 155 26.39 41.78 9.61
CA SER A 155 25.03 42.22 9.29
C SER A 155 24.55 41.68 7.94
N ALA A 156 25.43 41.63 6.93
CA ALA A 156 25.14 41.08 5.61
C ALA A 156 24.88 39.56 5.66
N LEU A 157 25.73 38.80 6.37
CA LEU A 157 25.55 37.36 6.55
C LEU A 157 24.25 37.03 7.29
N ARG A 158 23.96 37.77 8.37
CA ARG A 158 22.70 37.66 9.14
C ARG A 158 21.47 37.91 8.27
N ALA A 159 21.53 38.87 7.33
CA ALA A 159 20.45 39.11 6.38
C ALA A 159 20.26 37.94 5.40
N ARG A 160 21.33 37.42 4.77
CA ARG A 160 21.24 36.24 3.89
C ARG A 160 20.70 35.01 4.63
N ASN A 161 21.13 34.80 5.88
CA ASN A 161 20.64 33.70 6.73
C ASN A 161 19.15 33.82 7.08
N LEU A 162 18.64 35.03 7.33
CA LEU A 162 17.23 35.26 7.60
C LEU A 162 16.36 34.99 6.36
N GLU A 163 16.82 35.37 5.17
CA GLU A 163 16.16 35.05 3.90
C GLU A 163 16.16 33.53 3.65
N LEU A 164 17.32 32.87 3.75
CA LEU A 164 17.43 31.41 3.60
C LEU A 164 16.55 30.65 4.61
N SER A 165 16.42 31.16 5.84
CA SER A 165 15.53 30.65 6.89
C SER A 165 14.04 30.83 6.56
N GLN A 166 13.67 31.84 5.78
CA GLN A 166 12.32 31.95 5.20
C GLN A 166 12.16 30.98 4.01
N ASP A 167 13.16 30.87 3.15
CA ASP A 167 13.10 30.03 1.95
C ASP A 167 13.00 28.53 2.28
N MET A 168 13.66 28.05 3.32
CA MET A 168 13.47 26.67 3.81
C MET A 168 12.02 26.41 4.27
N LYS A 169 11.33 27.42 4.85
CA LYS A 169 9.90 27.31 5.22
C LYS A 169 9.01 27.32 3.98
N LYS A 170 9.28 28.21 3.00
CA LYS A 170 8.61 28.23 1.69
C LYS A 170 8.73 26.84 1.03
N MET A 171 9.93 26.27 1.05
CA MET A 171 10.27 24.98 0.43
C MET A 171 9.44 23.83 1.00
N THR A 172 9.44 23.64 2.33
CA THR A 172 8.62 22.60 2.96
C THR A 172 7.12 22.81 2.68
N ALA A 173 6.63 24.05 2.72
CA ALA A 173 5.22 24.36 2.43
C ALA A 173 4.82 24.11 0.97
N VAL A 174 5.74 24.22 0.00
CA VAL A 174 5.49 23.83 -1.39
C VAL A 174 5.47 22.31 -1.55
N PHE A 175 6.37 21.58 -0.88
CA PHE A 175 6.31 20.12 -0.84
C PHE A 175 4.99 19.62 -0.23
N GLU A 176 4.52 20.19 0.87
CA GLU A 176 3.21 19.86 1.47
C GLU A 176 2.02 20.08 0.50
N LYS A 177 2.08 21.12 -0.34
CA LYS A 177 1.08 21.34 -1.40
C LYS A 177 1.17 20.25 -2.48
N LEU A 178 2.37 19.94 -2.97
CA LEU A 178 2.59 18.87 -3.95
C LEU A 178 2.10 17.52 -3.42
N GLN A 179 2.41 17.18 -2.17
CA GLN A 179 1.90 16.00 -1.48
C GLN A 179 0.37 15.93 -1.49
N THR A 180 -0.29 17.05 -1.18
CA THR A 180 -1.75 17.13 -1.11
C THR A 180 -2.38 16.85 -2.48
N TYR A 181 -1.88 17.48 -3.54
CA TYR A 181 -2.44 17.28 -4.89
C TYR A 181 -2.08 15.91 -5.48
N ILE A 182 -0.87 15.39 -5.24
CA ILE A 182 -0.47 14.04 -5.68
C ILE A 182 -1.28 12.96 -4.94
N GLY A 183 -1.52 13.15 -3.63
CA GLY A 183 -2.40 12.26 -2.85
C GLY A 183 -3.85 12.25 -3.35
N LEU A 184 -4.38 13.40 -3.77
CA LEU A 184 -5.70 13.48 -4.41
C LEU A 184 -5.73 12.74 -5.77
N LEU A 185 -4.66 12.80 -6.57
CA LEU A 185 -4.54 12.05 -7.83
C LEU A 185 -4.32 10.54 -7.61
N ALA A 186 -3.77 10.14 -6.46
CA ALA A 186 -3.55 8.74 -6.09
C ALA A 186 -4.78 8.06 -5.46
N LEU A 187 -5.69 8.84 -4.84
CA LEU A 187 -6.90 8.36 -4.17
C LEU A 187 -7.76 7.39 -5.04
N PRO A 188 -7.97 7.62 -6.35
CA PRO A 188 -8.76 6.74 -7.23
C PRO A 188 -8.20 5.32 -7.39
N SER A 189 -6.91 5.10 -7.11
CA SER A 189 -6.29 3.77 -7.13
C SER A 189 -6.74 2.87 -5.98
N THR A 190 -7.39 3.42 -4.94
CA THR A 190 -8.06 2.65 -3.87
C THR A 190 -9.57 2.90 -3.78
N GLU A 191 -10.03 4.13 -4.04
CA GLU A 191 -11.45 4.50 -3.96
C GLU A 191 -11.94 5.07 -5.30
N PRO A 192 -12.57 4.26 -6.18
CA PRO A 192 -12.86 4.65 -7.57
C PRO A 192 -13.82 5.84 -7.78
N ASP A 193 -14.56 6.26 -6.74
CA ASP A 193 -15.41 7.45 -6.74
C ASP A 193 -14.79 8.62 -5.91
N GLY A 194 -13.58 8.46 -5.35
CA GLY A 194 -12.98 9.34 -4.34
C GLY A 194 -12.53 10.73 -4.85
N LEU A 195 -12.25 10.88 -6.15
CA LEU A 195 -12.05 12.18 -6.80
C LEU A 195 -12.97 12.30 -8.02
N LEU A 196 -13.83 13.32 -8.01
CA LEU A 196 -14.81 13.58 -9.07
C LEU A 196 -14.13 14.04 -10.36
N ARG A 197 -14.61 13.55 -11.51
CA ARG A 197 -14.03 13.82 -12.85
C ARG A 197 -13.88 15.32 -13.17
N THR A 198 -14.78 16.15 -12.65
CA THR A 198 -14.73 17.62 -12.76
C THR A 198 -13.52 18.26 -12.09
N ASN A 199 -12.95 17.62 -11.07
CA ASN A 199 -11.98 18.23 -10.17
C ASN A 199 -10.54 17.99 -10.62
N TYR A 200 -10.26 16.93 -11.37
CA TYR A 200 -8.90 16.59 -11.82
C TYR A 200 -8.24 17.72 -12.61
N GLY A 201 -8.97 18.43 -13.47
CA GLY A 201 -8.40 19.57 -14.19
C GLY A 201 -7.90 20.68 -13.28
N SER A 202 -8.63 20.95 -12.18
CA SER A 202 -8.18 21.85 -11.12
C SER A 202 -6.98 21.27 -10.36
N VAL A 203 -7.01 19.99 -9.97
CA VAL A 203 -5.90 19.34 -9.25
C VAL A 203 -4.61 19.34 -10.08
N LEU A 204 -4.67 18.96 -11.36
CA LEU A 204 -3.54 18.99 -12.30
C LEU A 204 -3.00 20.41 -12.51
N THR A 205 -3.88 21.40 -12.69
CA THR A 205 -3.45 22.82 -12.77
C THR A 205 -2.74 23.27 -11.50
N ASN A 206 -3.22 22.84 -10.33
CA ASN A 206 -2.59 23.13 -9.05
C ASN A 206 -1.26 22.39 -8.83
N VAL A 207 -1.10 21.16 -9.35
CA VAL A 207 0.22 20.48 -9.42
C VAL A 207 1.19 21.32 -10.25
N GLY A 208 0.79 21.76 -11.44
CA GLY A 208 1.62 22.62 -12.29
C GLY A 208 2.03 23.93 -11.60
N ALA A 209 1.09 24.61 -10.94
CA ALA A 209 1.35 25.82 -10.17
C ALA A 209 2.30 25.57 -8.97
N ALA A 210 2.14 24.45 -8.26
CA ALA A 210 3.02 24.08 -7.16
C ALA A 210 4.44 23.68 -7.63
N LEU A 211 4.58 23.07 -8.81
CA LEU A 211 5.88 22.78 -9.43
C LEU A 211 6.62 24.07 -9.85
N HIS A 212 5.92 25.07 -10.40
CA HIS A 212 6.51 26.38 -10.66
C HIS A 212 6.91 27.08 -9.35
N GLY A 213 6.06 27.04 -8.32
CA GLY A 213 6.40 27.53 -6.98
C GLY A 213 7.64 26.84 -6.38
N PHE A 214 7.84 25.54 -6.62
CA PHE A 214 9.03 24.81 -6.20
C PHE A 214 10.29 25.33 -6.91
N HIS A 215 10.21 25.50 -8.23
CA HIS A 215 11.28 26.06 -9.05
C HIS A 215 11.66 27.50 -8.63
N ASP A 216 10.69 28.36 -8.31
CA ASP A 216 10.96 29.74 -7.90
C ASP A 216 11.58 29.82 -6.49
N VAL A 217 11.12 29.00 -5.53
CA VAL A 217 11.80 28.92 -4.22
C VAL A 217 13.20 28.32 -4.36
N MET A 218 13.42 27.37 -5.28
CA MET A 218 14.76 26.87 -5.59
C MET A 218 15.70 27.97 -6.13
N LYS A 219 15.20 28.90 -6.97
CA LYS A 219 15.97 30.07 -7.42
C LYS A 219 16.32 31.00 -6.25
N ASP A 220 15.36 31.31 -5.37
CA ASP A 220 15.59 32.12 -4.17
C ASP A 220 16.70 31.49 -3.31
N ILE A 221 16.59 30.19 -3.00
CA ILE A 221 17.62 29.43 -2.26
C ILE A 221 18.98 29.50 -2.97
N SER A 222 19.03 29.25 -4.29
CA SER A 222 20.27 29.29 -5.07
C SER A 222 20.95 30.66 -5.01
N LYS A 223 20.16 31.73 -5.10
CA LYS A 223 20.62 33.12 -5.04
C LYS A 223 21.11 33.49 -3.64
N HIS A 224 20.30 33.25 -2.61
CA HIS A 224 20.63 33.66 -1.24
C HIS A 224 21.75 32.80 -0.64
N TYR A 225 21.83 31.51 -0.98
CA TYR A 225 22.95 30.65 -0.59
C TYR A 225 24.25 30.99 -1.33
N ASN A 226 24.20 31.37 -2.62
CA ASN A 226 25.39 31.84 -3.34
C ASN A 226 25.96 33.12 -2.71
N GLN A 227 25.11 34.10 -2.44
CA GLN A 227 25.52 35.34 -1.77
C GLN A 227 26.02 35.10 -0.34
N LYS A 228 25.42 34.15 0.40
CA LYS A 228 25.95 33.68 1.69
C LYS A 228 27.36 33.13 1.54
N ALA A 229 27.57 32.18 0.61
CA ALA A 229 28.85 31.52 0.41
C ALA A 229 29.95 32.53 0.06
N THR A 230 29.69 33.52 -0.80
CA THR A 230 30.65 34.60 -1.09
C THR A 230 31.06 35.35 0.19
N ILE A 231 30.09 35.78 1.01
CA ILE A 231 30.37 36.50 2.26
C ILE A 231 31.14 35.61 3.26
N GLU A 232 30.84 34.31 3.33
CA GLU A 232 31.58 33.35 4.16
C GLU A 232 33.02 33.12 3.69
N HIS A 233 33.25 33.09 2.37
CA HIS A 233 34.58 32.89 1.77
C HIS A 233 35.49 34.11 1.96
N GLU A 234 34.91 35.30 2.12
CA GLU A 234 35.62 36.55 2.43
C GLU A 234 36.06 36.66 3.91
N LEU A 235 35.58 35.78 4.81
CA LEU A 235 35.93 35.83 6.24
C LEU A 235 37.37 35.33 6.51
N PRO A 236 38.17 35.98 7.39
CA PRO A 236 39.47 35.48 7.84
C PRO A 236 39.45 34.14 8.61
N THR A 237 38.26 33.64 8.92
CA THR A 237 38.00 32.32 9.53
C THR A 237 37.59 31.26 8.52
N ALA A 238 37.41 31.60 7.23
CA ALA A 238 37.07 30.66 6.17
C ALA A 238 38.08 29.49 6.13
N THR A 239 37.56 28.27 6.06
CA THR A 239 38.38 27.06 5.92
C THR A 239 38.19 26.46 4.55
N GLN A 240 39.23 25.80 4.01
CA GLN A 240 39.12 25.09 2.73
C GLN A 240 37.97 24.06 2.73
N LYS A 241 37.69 23.44 3.90
CA LYS A 241 36.56 22.53 4.07
C LYS A 241 35.21 23.25 3.92
N LEU A 242 35.05 24.46 4.48
CA LEU A 242 33.84 25.27 4.29
C LEU A 242 33.66 25.63 2.81
N ILE A 243 34.71 26.14 2.17
CA ILE A 243 34.71 26.54 0.75
C ILE A 243 34.22 25.37 -0.13
N THR A 244 34.91 24.23 -0.08
CA THR A 244 34.56 23.05 -0.87
C THR A 244 33.20 22.44 -0.49
N THR A 245 32.71 22.64 0.75
CA THR A 245 31.35 22.22 1.13
C THR A 245 30.29 23.14 0.49
N ASN A 246 30.52 24.45 0.51
CA ASN A 246 29.64 25.44 -0.12
C ASN A 246 29.58 25.24 -1.65
N ASP A 247 30.70 24.95 -2.30
CA ASP A 247 30.77 24.66 -3.74
C ASP A 247 29.93 23.41 -4.11
N CYS A 248 30.05 22.33 -3.32
CA CYS A 248 29.25 21.12 -3.48
C CYS A 248 27.74 21.37 -3.25
N ILE A 249 27.38 22.18 -2.26
CA ILE A 249 25.97 22.56 -2.00
C ILE A 249 25.45 23.43 -3.13
N LEU A 250 26.22 24.41 -3.62
CA LEU A 250 25.84 25.27 -4.75
C LEU A 250 25.64 24.48 -6.04
N SER A 251 26.53 23.53 -6.35
CA SER A 251 26.38 22.63 -7.49
C SER A 251 25.08 21.81 -7.38
N SER A 252 24.81 21.25 -6.20
CA SER A 252 23.61 20.45 -5.91
C SER A 252 22.32 21.28 -6.00
N VAL A 253 22.31 22.49 -5.45
CA VAL A 253 21.19 23.45 -5.49
C VAL A 253 20.94 23.95 -6.91
N ALA A 254 21.99 24.23 -7.69
CA ALA A 254 21.87 24.59 -9.10
C ALA A 254 21.31 23.43 -9.94
N ALA A 255 21.77 22.19 -9.73
CA ALA A 255 21.23 21.01 -10.39
C ALA A 255 19.74 20.80 -10.07
N LEU A 256 19.36 20.92 -8.79
CA LEU A 256 17.97 20.79 -8.35
C LEU A 256 17.08 21.93 -8.89
N THR A 257 17.58 23.16 -8.96
CA THR A 257 16.87 24.31 -9.56
C THR A 257 16.58 24.08 -11.04
N ASN A 258 17.59 23.63 -11.80
CA ASN A 258 17.43 23.30 -13.21
C ASN A 258 16.49 22.10 -13.43
N GLY A 259 16.54 21.08 -12.57
CA GLY A 259 15.60 19.96 -12.57
C GLY A 259 14.16 20.41 -12.31
N ALA A 260 13.94 21.20 -11.26
CA ALA A 260 12.64 21.78 -10.94
C ALA A 260 12.06 22.59 -12.10
N GLY A 261 12.86 23.45 -12.74
CA GLY A 261 12.43 24.24 -13.89
C GLY A 261 12.05 23.41 -15.12
N ARG A 262 12.79 22.32 -15.40
CA ARG A 262 12.44 21.37 -16.47
C ARG A 262 11.13 20.63 -16.17
N ILE A 263 10.94 20.16 -14.94
CA ILE A 263 9.72 19.46 -14.52
C ILE A 263 8.50 20.41 -14.57
N ALA A 264 8.63 21.62 -14.02
CA ALA A 264 7.55 22.60 -14.00
C ALA A 264 7.12 23.05 -15.40
N SER A 265 8.08 23.38 -16.27
CA SER A 265 7.80 23.76 -17.66
C SER A 265 7.23 22.60 -18.49
N PHE A 266 7.77 21.39 -18.35
CA PHE A 266 7.21 20.20 -18.99
C PHE A 266 5.75 19.97 -18.55
N PHE A 267 5.47 20.03 -17.26
CA PHE A 267 4.13 19.78 -16.74
C PHE A 267 3.13 20.85 -17.19
N SER A 268 3.48 22.15 -17.11
CA SER A 268 2.59 23.22 -17.57
C SER A 268 2.33 23.18 -19.07
N ASN A 269 3.36 22.89 -19.88
CA ASN A 269 3.21 22.83 -21.34
C ASN A 269 2.36 21.63 -21.82
N ASN A 270 2.15 20.62 -20.96
CA ASN A 270 1.36 19.43 -21.25
C ASN A 270 0.06 19.35 -20.42
N VAL A 271 -0.27 20.36 -19.60
CA VAL A 271 -1.42 20.29 -18.69
C VAL A 271 -2.74 20.07 -19.44
N ASP A 272 -2.92 20.75 -20.57
CA ASP A 272 -4.10 20.58 -21.44
C ASP A 272 -4.18 19.19 -22.08
N TYR A 273 -3.06 18.47 -22.24
CA TYR A 273 -3.07 17.09 -22.72
C TYR A 273 -3.50 16.11 -21.63
N PHE A 274 -3.10 16.33 -20.37
CA PHE A 274 -3.61 15.57 -19.22
C PHE A 274 -5.10 15.85 -18.97
N ILE A 275 -5.56 17.09 -19.17
CA ILE A 275 -6.98 17.46 -19.05
C ILE A 275 -7.81 16.95 -20.24
N ALA A 276 -7.24 16.92 -21.45
CA ALA A 276 -7.93 16.38 -22.63
C ALA A 276 -8.04 14.84 -22.62
N SER A 277 -7.03 14.11 -22.14
CA SER A 277 -7.11 12.63 -22.03
C SER A 277 -8.16 12.17 -20.99
N LEU A 278 -8.48 13.06 -20.05
CA LEU A 278 -9.61 12.98 -19.13
C LEU A 278 -10.99 13.10 -19.81
N SER A 279 -11.05 13.37 -21.11
CA SER A 279 -12.28 13.40 -21.92
C SER A 279 -12.21 12.35 -23.04
N TYR A 280 -13.19 11.45 -23.10
CA TYR A 280 -13.32 10.55 -24.24
C TYR A 280 -13.85 11.35 -25.44
N GLY A 281 -13.05 11.47 -26.51
CA GLY A 281 -13.44 12.12 -27.76
C GLY A 281 -12.24 12.43 -28.65
N PRO A 282 -12.33 12.27 -29.98
CA PRO A 282 -11.25 12.68 -30.89
C PRO A 282 -11.21 14.21 -31.03
N LYS A 283 -10.01 14.81 -30.95
CA LYS A 283 -9.78 16.28 -30.97
C LYS A 283 -10.29 17.04 -32.23
N ALA A 284 -10.87 16.35 -33.20
CA ALA A 284 -11.34 16.91 -34.48
C ALA A 284 -12.87 16.81 -34.69
N ALA A 285 -13.62 16.19 -33.78
CA ALA A 285 -15.09 16.14 -33.86
C ALA A 285 -15.71 17.29 -33.06
N SER A 286 -16.65 18.02 -33.67
CA SER A 286 -17.44 19.07 -32.99
C SER A 286 -18.39 18.48 -31.94
N ASP A 287 -18.68 17.18 -32.02
CA ASP A 287 -19.72 16.53 -31.24
C ASP A 287 -19.19 16.02 -29.91
N PHE A 288 -19.31 16.90 -28.92
CA PHE A 288 -19.19 16.60 -27.49
C PHE A 288 -19.91 15.28 -27.14
N ILE A 289 -19.24 14.35 -26.44
CA ILE A 289 -19.95 13.16 -25.94
C ILE A 289 -21.08 13.64 -25.03
N SER A 290 -22.33 13.39 -25.45
CA SER A 290 -23.52 13.82 -24.75
C SER A 290 -23.44 13.44 -23.26
N PRO A 291 -23.81 14.33 -22.32
CA PRO A 291 -23.82 14.00 -20.90
C PRO A 291 -24.60 12.71 -20.58
N ARG A 292 -25.62 12.38 -21.38
CA ARG A 292 -26.37 11.12 -21.28
C ARG A 292 -25.56 9.87 -21.66
N SER A 293 -24.69 9.92 -22.67
CA SER A 293 -23.85 8.77 -23.03
C SER A 293 -22.68 8.59 -22.05
N ALA A 294 -22.14 9.67 -21.50
CA ALA A 294 -21.19 9.60 -20.39
C ALA A 294 -21.80 8.98 -19.13
N GLU A 295 -23.03 9.39 -18.76
CA GLU A 295 -23.82 8.81 -17.67
C GLU A 295 -24.12 7.32 -17.91
N CYS A 296 -24.57 6.94 -19.11
CA CYS A 296 -24.78 5.53 -19.47
C CYS A 296 -23.49 4.70 -19.31
N MET A 297 -22.34 5.17 -19.81
CA MET A 297 -21.06 4.46 -19.63
C MET A 297 -20.69 4.30 -18.14
N LEU A 298 -20.94 5.31 -17.30
CA LEU A 298 -20.75 5.22 -15.84
C LEU A 298 -21.69 4.18 -15.21
N GLN A 299 -22.96 4.12 -15.62
CA GLN A 299 -23.89 3.11 -15.13
C GLN A 299 -23.52 1.69 -15.59
N TYR A 300 -23.05 1.51 -16.83
CA TYR A 300 -22.52 0.22 -17.30
C TYR A 300 -21.23 -0.16 -16.56
N LYS A 301 -20.31 0.78 -16.29
CA LYS A 301 -19.11 0.55 -15.47
C LYS A 301 -19.49 0.12 -14.04
N LYS A 302 -20.49 0.75 -13.41
CA LYS A 302 -20.99 0.38 -12.07
C LYS A 302 -21.69 -0.99 -12.08
N LYS A 303 -22.47 -1.33 -13.12
CA LYS A 303 -23.05 -2.68 -13.31
C LYS A 303 -21.97 -3.75 -13.50
N ALA A 304 -20.95 -3.50 -14.33
CA ALA A 304 -19.83 -4.41 -14.54
C ALA A 304 -19.00 -4.63 -13.26
N ALA A 305 -18.73 -3.56 -12.50
CA ALA A 305 -18.05 -3.66 -11.20
C ALA A 305 -18.87 -4.47 -10.17
N ALA A 306 -20.19 -4.29 -10.13
CA ALA A 306 -21.08 -5.09 -9.28
C ALA A 306 -21.11 -6.57 -9.69
N TYR A 307 -21.12 -6.86 -11.00
CA TYR A 307 -21.04 -8.22 -11.53
C TYR A 307 -19.70 -8.90 -11.18
N MET A 308 -18.57 -8.22 -11.39
CA MET A 308 -17.25 -8.72 -10.99
C MET A 308 -17.12 -8.90 -9.47
N LYS A 309 -17.81 -8.08 -8.66
CA LYS A 309 -17.89 -8.27 -7.20
C LYS A 309 -18.74 -9.49 -6.81
N ALA A 310 -19.81 -9.78 -7.56
CA ALA A 310 -20.62 -10.99 -7.37
C ALA A 310 -19.83 -12.27 -7.74
N LEU A 311 -19.07 -12.25 -8.84
CA LEU A 311 -18.18 -13.36 -9.24
C LEU A 311 -17.05 -13.63 -8.23
N ARG A 312 -16.66 -12.62 -7.43
CA ARG A 312 -15.64 -12.76 -6.37
C ARG A 312 -16.19 -13.19 -5.01
N LYS A 313 -17.49 -13.50 -4.91
CA LYS A 313 -18.04 -14.12 -3.69
C LYS A 313 -17.48 -15.54 -3.59
N PRO A 314 -16.92 -15.98 -2.43
CA PRO A 314 -16.48 -17.35 -2.27
C PRO A 314 -17.62 -18.31 -2.62
N LEU A 315 -17.30 -19.34 -3.41
CA LEU A 315 -18.27 -20.38 -3.72
C LEU A 315 -18.62 -21.09 -2.41
N VAL A 316 -19.90 -21.12 -2.04
CA VAL A 316 -20.35 -21.93 -0.90
C VAL A 316 -20.07 -23.39 -1.26
N GLU A 317 -19.49 -24.15 -0.34
CA GLU A 317 -19.16 -25.56 -0.56
C GLU A 317 -20.42 -26.33 -0.98
N SER A 318 -20.43 -26.72 -2.25
CA SER A 318 -21.55 -27.40 -2.90
C SER A 318 -21.03 -28.74 -3.41
N VAL A 319 -21.72 -29.81 -3.03
CA VAL A 319 -21.39 -31.17 -3.47
C VAL A 319 -21.38 -31.21 -5.01
N PRO A 320 -20.29 -31.67 -5.65
CA PRO A 320 -20.19 -31.79 -7.09
C PRO A 320 -21.39 -32.50 -7.72
N TYR A 321 -21.83 -32.06 -8.89
CA TYR A 321 -23.09 -32.50 -9.48
C TYR A 321 -23.20 -34.03 -9.68
N GLU A 322 -22.10 -34.70 -10.04
CA GLU A 322 -22.05 -36.16 -10.18
C GLU A 322 -22.20 -36.88 -8.83
N GLU A 323 -21.61 -36.35 -7.77
CA GLU A 323 -21.72 -36.87 -6.40
C GLU A 323 -23.13 -36.61 -5.82
N ALA A 324 -23.72 -35.45 -6.12
CA ALA A 324 -25.13 -35.17 -5.82
C ALA A 324 -26.08 -36.15 -6.54
N LEU A 325 -25.80 -36.51 -7.79
CA LEU A 325 -26.54 -37.54 -8.54
C LEU A 325 -26.27 -38.97 -8.04
N ALA A 326 -25.08 -39.26 -7.51
CA ALA A 326 -24.79 -40.53 -6.84
C ALA A 326 -25.60 -40.64 -5.53
N ASN A 327 -25.50 -39.64 -4.66
CA ASN A 327 -26.22 -39.58 -3.39
C ASN A 327 -27.74 -39.62 -3.58
N ARG A 328 -28.29 -38.95 -4.61
CA ARG A 328 -29.72 -39.06 -4.96
C ARG A 328 -30.13 -40.49 -5.35
N ARG A 329 -29.30 -41.22 -6.11
CA ARG A 329 -29.59 -42.61 -6.49
C ARG A 329 -29.52 -43.55 -5.28
N VAL A 330 -28.53 -43.40 -4.40
CA VAL A 330 -28.43 -44.15 -3.15
C VAL A 330 -29.67 -43.91 -2.27
N LEU A 331 -30.07 -42.65 -2.07
CA LEU A 331 -31.27 -42.30 -1.30
C LEU A 331 -32.55 -42.92 -1.88
N LEU A 332 -32.74 -42.87 -3.21
CA LEU A 332 -33.93 -43.47 -3.86
C LEU A 332 -33.98 -44.99 -3.67
N SER A 333 -32.87 -45.71 -3.92
CA SER A 333 -32.79 -47.15 -3.68
C SER A 333 -32.97 -47.53 -2.20
N SER A 334 -32.58 -46.64 -1.28
CA SER A 334 -32.78 -46.79 0.17
C SER A 334 -34.24 -46.55 0.57
N THR A 335 -34.98 -45.67 -0.13
CA THR A 335 -36.42 -45.49 0.09
C THR A 335 -37.25 -46.64 -0.49
N GLU A 336 -36.90 -47.14 -1.68
CA GLU A 336 -37.57 -48.27 -2.34
C GLU A 336 -37.41 -49.57 -1.53
N SER A 337 -36.19 -49.86 -1.06
CA SER A 337 -35.93 -51.02 -0.19
C SER A 337 -36.62 -50.92 1.17
N ARG A 338 -36.69 -49.72 1.77
CA ARG A 338 -37.47 -49.48 3.00
C ARG A 338 -38.97 -49.72 2.80
N GLU A 339 -39.52 -49.33 1.64
CA GLU A 339 -40.94 -49.53 1.33
C GLU A 339 -41.27 -51.00 1.06
N GLY A 340 -40.44 -51.70 0.27
CA GLY A 340 -40.57 -53.14 0.06
C GLY A 340 -40.47 -53.94 1.36
N LEU A 341 -39.54 -53.58 2.25
CA LEU A 341 -39.42 -54.20 3.57
C LEU A 341 -40.65 -53.92 4.45
N ALA A 342 -41.21 -52.71 4.41
CA ALA A 342 -42.43 -52.37 5.14
C ALA A 342 -43.64 -53.18 4.64
N GLN A 343 -43.78 -53.37 3.32
CA GLN A 343 -44.82 -54.23 2.75
C GLN A 343 -44.63 -55.71 3.15
N GLN A 344 -43.39 -56.21 3.18
CA GLN A 344 -43.09 -57.57 3.63
C GLN A 344 -43.41 -57.77 5.13
N VAL A 345 -43.10 -56.79 5.98
CA VAL A 345 -43.49 -56.78 7.40
C VAL A 345 -45.01 -56.81 7.54
N GLN A 346 -45.73 -55.93 6.82
CA GLN A 346 -47.20 -55.89 6.84
C GLN A 346 -47.83 -57.24 6.43
N GLN A 347 -47.38 -57.85 5.33
CA GLN A 347 -47.84 -59.17 4.90
C GLN A 347 -47.56 -60.28 5.94
N SER A 348 -46.43 -60.20 6.65
CA SER A 348 -46.10 -61.15 7.71
C SER A 348 -47.00 -60.99 8.94
N LEU A 349 -47.34 -59.75 9.33
CA LEU A 349 -48.27 -59.46 10.43
C LEU A 349 -49.69 -59.93 10.09
N GLU A 350 -50.17 -59.69 8.87
CA GLU A 350 -51.46 -60.22 8.41
C GLU A 350 -51.51 -61.74 8.38
N LYS A 351 -50.40 -62.40 8.03
CA LYS A 351 -50.30 -63.87 8.07
C LYS A 351 -50.28 -64.40 9.52
N ILE A 352 -49.62 -63.71 10.44
CA ILE A 352 -49.66 -64.05 11.87
C ILE A 352 -51.09 -63.92 12.40
N SER A 353 -51.77 -62.81 12.15
CA SER A 353 -53.15 -62.59 12.61
C SER A 353 -54.14 -63.65 12.08
N LYS A 354 -53.99 -64.10 10.83
CA LYS A 354 -54.78 -65.22 10.27
C LYS A 354 -54.49 -66.55 10.99
N LEU A 355 -53.22 -66.86 11.25
CA LEU A 355 -52.84 -68.06 12.00
C LEU A 355 -53.28 -68.01 13.47
N GLU A 356 -53.40 -66.82 14.07
CA GLU A 356 -53.97 -66.62 15.40
C GLU A 356 -55.49 -66.87 15.41
N GLN A 357 -56.22 -66.37 14.40
CA GLN A 357 -57.65 -66.66 14.21
C GLN A 357 -57.90 -68.15 13.95
N GLU A 358 -57.08 -68.81 13.11
CA GLU A 358 -57.15 -70.26 12.90
C GLU A 358 -56.87 -71.05 14.19
N LYS A 359 -55.87 -70.64 14.97
CA LYS A 359 -55.56 -71.23 16.28
C LYS A 359 -56.73 -71.09 17.26
N GLU A 360 -57.39 -69.95 17.31
CA GLU A 360 -58.59 -69.76 18.14
C GLU A 360 -59.77 -70.60 17.65
N HIS A 361 -60.00 -70.66 16.33
CA HIS A 361 -61.02 -71.53 15.72
C HIS A 361 -60.80 -73.00 16.09
N TRP A 362 -59.60 -73.54 15.85
CA TRP A 362 -59.28 -74.93 16.19
C TRP A 362 -59.32 -75.21 17.70
N MET A 363 -59.02 -74.22 18.55
CA MET A 363 -59.16 -74.33 20.00
C MET A 363 -60.65 -74.44 20.41
N LEU A 364 -61.52 -73.62 19.81
CA LEU A 364 -62.96 -73.68 20.02
C LEU A 364 -63.56 -74.98 19.49
N GLU A 365 -63.14 -75.45 18.30
CA GLU A 365 -63.56 -76.75 17.78
C GLU A 365 -63.10 -77.91 18.65
N ALA A 366 -61.87 -77.88 19.18
CA ALA A 366 -61.37 -78.90 20.11
C ALA A 366 -62.15 -78.90 21.44
N GLN A 367 -62.53 -77.73 21.97
CA GLN A 367 -63.41 -77.61 23.13
C GLN A 367 -64.82 -78.15 22.83
N LEU A 368 -65.40 -77.80 21.68
CA LEU A 368 -66.70 -78.30 21.25
C LEU A 368 -66.68 -79.82 20.99
N ALA A 369 -65.59 -80.36 20.44
CA ALA A 369 -65.38 -81.79 20.26
C ALA A 369 -65.27 -82.51 21.61
N LYS A 370 -64.53 -81.94 22.58
CA LYS A 370 -64.47 -82.45 23.96
C LYS A 370 -65.86 -82.46 24.61
N ILE A 371 -66.62 -81.36 24.53
CA ILE A 371 -67.99 -81.27 25.07
C ILE A 371 -68.94 -82.25 24.37
N LYS A 372 -68.80 -82.46 23.05
CA LYS A 372 -69.56 -83.49 22.30
C LYS A 372 -69.20 -84.89 22.79
N LEU A 373 -67.92 -85.18 23.03
CA LEU A 373 -67.44 -86.49 23.48
C LEU A 373 -67.82 -86.76 24.94
N GLU A 374 -67.77 -85.76 25.83
CA GLU A 374 -68.32 -85.85 27.19
C GLU A 374 -69.84 -86.09 27.18
N LYS A 375 -70.59 -85.37 26.32
CA LYS A 375 -72.03 -85.61 26.12
C LYS A 375 -72.32 -86.98 25.51
N GLU A 376 -71.50 -87.49 24.61
CA GLU A 376 -71.72 -88.82 24.00
C GLU A 376 -71.27 -89.95 24.94
N ASN A 377 -70.24 -89.76 25.77
CA ASN A 377 -69.92 -90.68 26.86
C ASN A 377 -71.06 -90.73 27.89
N GLN A 378 -71.61 -89.56 28.25
CA GLN A 378 -72.79 -89.48 29.12
C GLN A 378 -73.98 -90.19 28.46
N ARG A 379 -74.26 -89.94 27.18
CA ARG A 379 -75.27 -90.68 26.41
C ARG A 379 -74.98 -92.17 26.29
N ILE A 380 -73.74 -92.63 26.21
CA ILE A 380 -73.42 -94.07 26.17
C ILE A 380 -73.71 -94.70 27.53
N ALA A 381 -73.37 -94.02 28.63
CA ALA A 381 -73.74 -94.45 29.98
C ALA A 381 -75.27 -94.45 30.19
N ASP A 382 -75.98 -93.45 29.66
CA ASP A 382 -77.43 -93.33 29.77
C ASP A 382 -78.16 -94.31 28.84
N LYS A 383 -77.67 -94.54 27.60
CA LYS A 383 -78.29 -95.39 26.57
C LYS A 383 -77.94 -96.87 26.72
N LEU A 384 -76.90 -97.20 27.49
CA LEU A 384 -76.75 -98.52 28.11
C LEU A 384 -77.82 -98.78 29.19
N ARG A 385 -78.42 -97.73 29.77
CA ARG A 385 -79.48 -97.81 30.79
C ARG A 385 -80.89 -97.60 30.23
N SER A 386 -81.03 -96.91 29.09
CA SER A 386 -82.34 -96.63 28.46
C SER A 386 -82.30 -96.72 26.93
N THR A 387 -82.93 -97.79 26.44
CA THR A 387 -84.04 -97.75 25.48
C THR A 387 -83.93 -96.76 24.31
N SER A 388 -83.57 -97.27 23.12
CA SER A 388 -83.78 -96.55 21.86
C SER A 388 -84.86 -97.21 20.99
N SER A 389 -86.11 -96.75 21.15
CA SER A 389 -87.23 -96.98 20.23
C SER A 389 -87.91 -95.64 19.89
N GLY A 390 -88.64 -95.57 18.77
CA GLY A 390 -89.73 -94.58 18.58
C GLY A 390 -89.40 -93.13 18.18
N GLN A 391 -89.11 -92.90 16.89
CA GLN A 391 -89.76 -91.90 15.99
C GLN A 391 -90.06 -90.42 16.41
N ALA A 392 -89.45 -89.48 15.66
CA ALA A 392 -90.09 -88.56 14.66
C ALA A 392 -90.61 -87.11 14.94
N LEU A 393 -90.29 -86.22 13.96
CA LEU A 393 -91.05 -85.07 13.35
C LEU A 393 -91.11 -83.63 13.97
N GLY A 394 -91.14 -82.62 13.06
CA GLY A 394 -91.37 -81.14 13.26
C GLY A 394 -90.08 -80.27 13.13
N LEU A 395 -89.84 -79.31 12.21
CA LEU A 395 -90.57 -78.13 11.62
C LEU A 395 -90.65 -76.90 12.56
N ALA A 396 -90.47 -75.61 12.17
CA ALA A 396 -90.33 -74.89 10.86
C ALA A 396 -89.45 -73.58 10.98
N GLN A 397 -88.84 -72.97 9.93
CA GLN A 397 -89.30 -71.84 9.04
C GLN A 397 -89.37 -70.43 9.74
N GLU A 398 -88.93 -69.24 9.26
CA GLU A 398 -88.42 -68.59 7.99
C GLU A 398 -87.39 -67.45 8.34
N ASN A 399 -86.92 -66.39 7.64
CA ASN A 399 -86.99 -65.64 6.32
C ASN A 399 -85.61 -64.90 6.10
N ALA A 400 -85.16 -64.14 5.07
CA ALA A 400 -85.63 -63.19 4.02
C ALA A 400 -85.88 -61.71 4.49
N THR A 401 -85.55 -60.58 3.81
CA THR A 401 -84.96 -60.18 2.47
C THR A 401 -83.92 -59.00 2.66
N GLY A 402 -83.48 -58.08 1.76
CA GLY A 402 -83.77 -57.68 0.35
C GLY A 402 -83.17 -56.28 -0.05
N VAL A 403 -83.56 -55.74 -1.23
CA VAL A 403 -83.60 -54.29 -1.68
C VAL A 403 -82.39 -53.56 -2.37
N ASN A 404 -82.48 -53.41 -3.72
CA ASN A 404 -82.46 -52.21 -4.64
C ASN A 404 -81.51 -50.95 -4.50
N ALA A 405 -81.38 -49.98 -5.45
CA ALA A 405 -81.24 -49.93 -6.95
C ALA A 405 -81.09 -48.47 -7.55
N ALA A 406 -80.39 -48.34 -8.70
CA ALA A 406 -80.60 -47.42 -9.88
C ALA A 406 -80.28 -45.87 -9.93
N SER A 407 -80.06 -45.38 -11.19
CA SER A 407 -80.16 -43.98 -11.76
C SER A 407 -78.95 -42.98 -11.66
N ARG A 408 -78.67 -41.99 -12.56
CA ARG A 408 -79.06 -41.65 -13.99
C ARG A 408 -78.36 -40.35 -14.58
N GLU A 409 -77.84 -40.38 -15.83
CA GLU A 409 -77.59 -39.26 -16.85
C GLU A 409 -76.80 -37.97 -16.40
N GLU A 410 -76.57 -36.83 -17.12
CA GLU A 410 -76.09 -36.38 -18.49
C GLU A 410 -75.64 -34.86 -18.38
N ALA A 411 -75.06 -34.05 -19.33
CA ALA A 411 -74.25 -34.14 -20.57
C ALA A 411 -73.82 -32.69 -21.06
N SER A 412 -73.36 -32.47 -22.32
CA SER A 412 -73.09 -31.17 -23.03
C SER A 412 -71.79 -30.39 -22.67
N ALA A 413 -71.04 -29.65 -23.51
CA ALA A 413 -70.98 -29.38 -24.98
C ALA A 413 -69.56 -28.93 -25.45
N LYS A 414 -69.34 -28.73 -26.77
CA LYS A 414 -68.07 -28.29 -27.42
C LYS A 414 -68.04 -26.79 -27.78
N ALA A 415 -66.84 -26.24 -27.98
CA ALA A 415 -66.55 -25.06 -28.82
C ALA A 415 -65.28 -25.30 -29.68
N VAL A 416 -65.12 -24.60 -30.81
CA VAL A 416 -64.15 -24.91 -31.89
C VAL A 416 -63.54 -23.63 -32.49
N LEU A 417 -62.32 -23.69 -33.05
CA LEU A 417 -61.65 -22.61 -33.78
C LEU A 417 -62.12 -22.54 -35.25
N GLU A 418 -62.18 -21.33 -35.83
CA GLU A 418 -62.61 -21.06 -37.21
C GLU A 418 -61.74 -19.95 -37.86
N PRO A 419 -61.25 -20.10 -39.11
CA PRO A 419 -60.48 -19.06 -39.81
C PRO A 419 -60.97 -18.66 -41.22
N ALA A 420 -60.73 -17.38 -41.55
CA ALA A 420 -60.52 -16.81 -42.90
C ALA A 420 -61.70 -16.67 -43.92
N HIS A 421 -61.91 -15.42 -44.37
CA HIS A 421 -62.65 -14.97 -45.56
C HIS A 421 -61.94 -13.68 -46.08
N SER A 422 -61.94 -13.28 -47.36
CA SER A 422 -62.20 -13.96 -48.64
C SER A 422 -61.55 -13.15 -49.78
N THR A 423 -61.36 -13.74 -50.95
CA THR A 423 -60.93 -13.05 -52.19
C THR A 423 -62.14 -12.49 -52.98
N SER A 424 -61.89 -11.53 -53.89
CA SER A 424 -62.87 -11.10 -54.91
C SER A 424 -62.17 -10.59 -56.17
N LEU A 425 -62.86 -10.67 -57.31
CA LEU A 425 -62.37 -10.27 -58.64
C LEU A 425 -62.55 -8.75 -58.86
N ILE A 426 -61.56 -8.12 -59.49
CA ILE A 426 -61.72 -6.80 -60.12
C ILE A 426 -62.32 -7.01 -61.52
N GLY A 427 -63.32 -6.20 -61.89
CA GLY A 427 -64.00 -6.30 -63.18
C GLY A 427 -64.23 -4.93 -63.85
N ILE A 428 -64.40 -4.99 -65.17
CA ILE A 428 -64.90 -3.94 -66.08
C ILE A 428 -64.11 -2.62 -66.07
N LEU A 429 -63.26 -2.45 -67.09
CA LEU A 429 -62.54 -1.21 -67.37
C LEU A 429 -63.43 -0.22 -68.14
N THR A 430 -63.98 0.79 -67.45
CA THR A 430 -64.64 1.93 -68.11
C THR A 430 -63.61 3.02 -68.41
N ARG A 431 -63.25 3.21 -69.68
CA ARG A 431 -62.40 4.33 -70.12
C ARG A 431 -63.28 5.56 -70.41
N THR A 432 -62.98 6.67 -69.75
CA THR A 432 -63.32 8.03 -70.21
C THR A 432 -62.03 8.79 -70.44
N SER A 433 -62.00 9.62 -71.47
CA SER A 433 -60.79 10.25 -72.00
C SER A 433 -60.36 11.50 -71.23
N ASP A 434 -59.05 11.60 -71.06
CA ASP A 434 -58.22 12.79 -71.21
C ASP A 434 -58.68 14.09 -70.52
N ASN A 435 -58.01 14.39 -69.40
CA ASN A 435 -57.62 15.75 -69.05
C ASN A 435 -56.22 15.69 -68.41
N GLU A 436 -55.41 16.75 -68.55
CA GLU A 436 -53.94 16.63 -68.53
C GLU A 436 -53.28 16.52 -67.14
N LEU A 437 -52.00 16.10 -67.16
CA LEU A 437 -51.16 15.80 -65.99
C LEU A 437 -50.97 17.02 -65.07
N PRO A 438 -51.00 16.79 -63.75
CA PRO A 438 -49.78 17.06 -62.95
C PRO A 438 -49.44 15.97 -61.93
N ASP A 439 -50.33 15.01 -61.67
CA ASP A 439 -50.28 14.19 -60.45
C ASP A 439 -49.23 13.06 -60.46
N VAL A 440 -48.85 12.56 -61.66
CA VAL A 440 -47.98 11.39 -61.80
C VAL A 440 -46.54 11.68 -61.35
N GLU A 441 -45.97 12.83 -61.76
CA GLU A 441 -44.63 13.24 -61.36
C GLU A 441 -44.58 13.58 -59.86
N SER A 442 -45.62 14.24 -59.34
CA SER A 442 -45.75 14.52 -57.90
C SER A 442 -45.70 13.23 -57.06
N ARG A 443 -46.40 12.18 -57.52
CA ARG A 443 -46.44 10.87 -56.86
C ARG A 443 -45.12 10.12 -56.99
N GLU A 444 -44.46 10.16 -58.14
CA GLU A 444 -43.13 9.59 -58.31
C GLU A 444 -42.10 10.26 -57.40
N ASP A 445 -42.11 11.58 -57.31
CA ASP A 445 -41.13 12.32 -56.51
C ASP A 445 -41.38 12.14 -55.01
N LEU A 446 -42.64 12.01 -54.58
CA LEU A 446 -42.97 11.58 -53.21
C LEU A 446 -42.41 10.17 -52.90
N ILE A 447 -42.49 9.24 -53.85
CA ILE A 447 -41.93 7.88 -53.73
C ILE A 447 -40.39 7.91 -53.71
N LYS A 448 -39.75 8.67 -54.61
CA LYS A 448 -38.28 8.86 -54.64
C LYS A 448 -37.79 9.47 -53.32
N ASN A 449 -38.46 10.51 -52.82
CA ASN A 449 -38.14 11.15 -51.54
C ASN A 449 -38.31 10.19 -50.35
N HIS A 450 -39.38 9.40 -50.30
CA HIS A 450 -39.57 8.38 -49.26
C HIS A 450 -38.43 7.35 -49.26
N TYR A 451 -38.06 6.80 -50.43
CA TYR A 451 -36.96 5.83 -50.50
C TYR A 451 -35.59 6.45 -50.24
N MET A 452 -35.32 7.68 -50.70
CA MET A 452 -34.08 8.40 -50.35
C MET A 452 -33.98 8.66 -48.84
N ALA A 453 -35.05 9.14 -48.19
CA ALA A 453 -35.08 9.34 -46.75
C ALA A 453 -34.82 8.02 -45.99
N ARG A 454 -35.45 6.92 -46.44
CA ARG A 454 -35.25 5.59 -45.84
C ARG A 454 -33.84 5.03 -46.06
N ILE A 455 -33.22 5.30 -47.21
CA ILE A 455 -31.81 4.96 -47.46
C ILE A 455 -30.90 5.73 -46.49
N VAL A 456 -31.07 7.05 -46.35
CA VAL A 456 -30.28 7.89 -45.42
C VAL A 456 -30.45 7.42 -43.97
N GLU A 457 -31.68 7.09 -43.55
CA GLU A 457 -31.97 6.55 -42.22
C GLU A 457 -31.23 5.22 -41.98
N LEU A 458 -31.29 4.29 -42.94
CA LEU A 458 -30.61 2.99 -42.84
C LEU A 458 -29.08 3.12 -42.88
N THR A 459 -28.52 4.03 -43.68
CA THR A 459 -27.09 4.34 -43.69
C THR A 459 -26.65 4.91 -42.34
N SER A 460 -27.42 5.82 -41.73
CA SER A 460 -27.15 6.37 -40.40
C SER A 460 -27.18 5.28 -39.31
N GLN A 461 -28.19 4.40 -39.34
CA GLN A 461 -28.27 3.27 -38.41
C GLN A 461 -27.11 2.29 -38.57
N LEU A 462 -26.66 2.02 -39.81
CA LEU A 462 -25.52 1.17 -40.10
C LEU A 462 -24.20 1.77 -39.56
N GLN A 463 -23.94 3.06 -39.84
CA GLN A 463 -22.76 3.77 -39.33
C GLN A 463 -22.72 3.80 -37.79
N LEU A 464 -23.87 4.00 -37.15
CA LEU A 464 -24.01 4.04 -35.71
C LEU A 464 -23.86 2.64 -35.07
N ALA A 465 -24.25 1.57 -35.77
CA ALA A 465 -24.01 0.19 -35.36
C ALA A 465 -22.53 -0.20 -35.52
N ASP A 466 -21.89 0.17 -36.63
CA ASP A 466 -20.48 -0.09 -36.91
C ASP A 466 -19.58 0.61 -35.89
N SER A 467 -19.81 1.91 -35.63
CA SER A 467 -19.13 2.70 -34.60
C SER A 467 -19.22 2.06 -33.21
N LYS A 468 -20.38 1.52 -32.82
CA LYS A 468 -20.56 0.75 -31.58
C LYS A 468 -19.74 -0.54 -31.59
N SER A 469 -19.67 -1.25 -32.72
CA SER A 469 -18.91 -2.49 -32.83
C SER A 469 -17.41 -2.26 -32.62
N VAL A 470 -16.85 -1.21 -33.26
CA VAL A 470 -15.46 -0.79 -33.11
C VAL A 470 -15.17 -0.34 -31.68
N HIS A 471 -16.08 0.41 -31.06
CA HIS A 471 -15.96 0.83 -29.66
C HIS A 471 -15.93 -0.36 -28.69
N PHE A 472 -16.89 -1.30 -28.78
CA PHE A 472 -16.91 -2.49 -27.94
C PHE A 472 -15.70 -3.41 -28.17
N TYR A 473 -15.22 -3.54 -29.41
CA TYR A 473 -13.98 -4.27 -29.71
C TYR A 473 -12.77 -3.62 -29.01
N ALA A 474 -12.65 -2.29 -29.06
CA ALA A 474 -11.60 -1.56 -28.36
C ALA A 474 -11.71 -1.69 -26.83
N GLU A 475 -12.91 -1.61 -26.26
CA GLU A 475 -13.13 -1.83 -24.82
C GLU A 475 -12.75 -3.24 -24.39
N CYS A 476 -13.21 -4.28 -25.11
CA CYS A 476 -12.86 -5.67 -24.83
C CYS A 476 -11.35 -5.91 -24.90
N ARG A 477 -10.66 -5.36 -25.91
CA ARG A 477 -9.19 -5.43 -26.03
C ARG A 477 -8.49 -4.72 -24.87
N ALA A 478 -8.96 -3.54 -24.46
CA ALA A 478 -8.41 -2.81 -23.32
C ALA A 478 -8.71 -3.48 -21.97
N LEU A 479 -9.83 -4.20 -21.84
CA LEU A 479 -10.21 -4.93 -20.64
C LEU A 479 -9.43 -6.26 -20.52
N SER A 480 -9.21 -6.96 -21.63
CA SER A 480 -8.31 -8.11 -21.73
C SER A 480 -6.86 -7.75 -21.36
N LYS A 481 -6.30 -6.64 -21.90
CA LYS A 481 -4.97 -6.14 -21.47
C LYS A 481 -4.93 -5.87 -19.95
N ARG A 482 -5.96 -5.23 -19.38
CA ARG A 482 -6.04 -4.96 -17.93
C ARG A 482 -6.17 -6.21 -17.08
N LEU A 483 -6.82 -7.28 -17.58
CA LEU A 483 -6.88 -8.57 -16.89
C LEU A 483 -5.48 -9.20 -16.79
N ALA A 484 -4.77 -9.30 -17.91
CA ALA A 484 -3.43 -9.90 -17.96
C ALA A 484 -2.41 -9.17 -17.06
N LEU A 485 -2.48 -7.83 -16.99
CA LEU A 485 -1.65 -7.03 -16.08
C LEU A 485 -2.01 -7.28 -14.60
N ALA A 486 -3.30 -7.43 -14.29
CA ALA A 486 -3.75 -7.79 -12.94
C ALA A 486 -3.30 -9.20 -12.56
N GLU A 487 -3.31 -10.15 -13.49
CA GLU A 487 -2.82 -11.52 -13.31
C GLU A 487 -1.30 -11.55 -13.05
N LYS A 488 -0.49 -10.88 -13.89
CA LYS A 488 0.95 -10.66 -13.66
C LYS A 488 1.25 -10.02 -12.29
N SER A 489 0.43 -9.06 -11.86
CA SER A 489 0.59 -8.42 -10.53
C SER A 489 0.23 -9.34 -9.36
N LYS A 490 -0.77 -10.20 -9.53
CA LYS A 490 -1.16 -11.24 -8.56
C LYS A 490 -0.04 -12.28 -8.43
N GLU A 491 0.54 -12.72 -9.54
CA GLU A 491 1.64 -13.70 -9.56
C GLU A 491 2.86 -13.18 -8.78
N ALA A 492 3.28 -11.93 -9.04
CA ALA A 492 4.34 -11.28 -8.28
C ALA A 492 4.04 -11.24 -6.76
N LEU A 493 2.86 -10.78 -6.37
CA LEU A 493 2.42 -10.74 -4.98
C LEU A 493 2.38 -12.13 -4.32
N THR A 494 2.02 -13.19 -5.06
CA THR A 494 2.04 -14.56 -4.51
C THR A 494 3.44 -15.10 -4.29
N GLU A 495 4.42 -14.73 -5.13
CA GLU A 495 5.82 -15.12 -4.93
C GLU A 495 6.47 -14.28 -3.80
N GLU A 496 6.18 -12.98 -3.71
CA GLU A 496 6.56 -12.14 -2.57
C GLU A 496 6.01 -12.70 -1.24
N MET A 497 4.73 -13.10 -1.19
CA MET A 497 4.12 -13.71 -0.01
C MET A 497 4.80 -15.04 0.38
N LYS A 498 5.23 -15.82 -0.62
CA LYS A 498 5.95 -17.10 -0.45
C LYS A 498 7.37 -16.88 0.09
N VAL A 499 8.10 -15.89 -0.41
CA VAL A 499 9.43 -15.49 0.11
C VAL A 499 9.31 -14.93 1.54
N ALA A 500 8.30 -14.09 1.82
CA ALA A 500 8.02 -13.60 3.15
C ALA A 500 7.69 -14.74 4.14
N GLY A 501 6.88 -15.72 3.71
CA GLY A 501 6.59 -16.93 4.49
C GLY A 501 7.84 -17.74 4.82
N GLN A 502 8.73 -17.97 3.85
CA GLN A 502 10.02 -18.64 4.07
C GLN A 502 10.91 -17.87 5.06
N SER A 503 10.93 -16.53 4.99
CA SER A 503 11.66 -15.68 5.93
C SER A 503 11.10 -15.79 7.35
N ILE A 504 9.77 -15.84 7.52
CA ILE A 504 9.11 -16.04 8.82
C ILE A 504 9.48 -17.40 9.41
N SER A 505 9.41 -18.50 8.63
CA SER A 505 9.82 -19.83 9.12
C SER A 505 11.28 -19.87 9.55
N ARG A 506 12.19 -19.31 8.74
CA ARG A 506 13.62 -19.22 9.11
C ARG A 506 13.83 -18.45 10.43
N LEU A 507 13.14 -17.32 10.63
CA LEU A 507 13.23 -16.53 11.86
C LEU A 507 12.63 -17.28 13.08
N GLN A 508 11.64 -18.16 12.87
CA GLN A 508 11.11 -19.04 13.91
C GLN A 508 12.11 -20.15 14.28
N ASP A 509 12.86 -20.70 13.32
CA ASP A 509 13.93 -21.67 13.58
C ASP A 509 15.12 -21.02 14.33
N GLU A 510 15.53 -19.80 13.93
CA GLU A 510 16.53 -19.01 14.64
C GLU A 510 16.08 -18.66 16.07
N LEU A 511 14.81 -18.30 16.26
CA LEU A 511 14.25 -18.00 17.59
C LEU A 511 14.18 -19.24 18.48
N THR A 512 13.74 -20.39 17.96
CA THR A 512 13.61 -21.62 18.76
C THR A 512 14.97 -22.25 19.10
N THR A 513 15.96 -22.17 18.20
CA THR A 513 17.34 -22.58 18.50
C THR A 513 18.01 -21.67 19.53
N THR A 514 17.85 -20.34 19.39
CA THR A 514 18.33 -19.36 20.36
C THR A 514 17.68 -19.56 21.74
N LYS A 515 16.35 -19.75 21.78
CA LYS A 515 15.61 -20.04 23.02
C LYS A 515 16.15 -21.30 23.71
N ARG A 516 16.27 -22.41 22.97
CA ARG A 516 16.79 -23.67 23.52
C ARG A 516 18.19 -23.50 24.10
N SER A 517 19.08 -22.80 23.40
CA SER A 517 20.44 -22.56 23.90
C SER A 517 20.47 -21.77 25.22
N TYR A 518 19.54 -20.83 25.43
CA TYR A 518 19.40 -20.15 26.72
C TYR A 518 18.77 -21.04 27.80
N GLU A 519 17.80 -21.90 27.46
CA GLU A 519 17.24 -22.90 28.38
C GLU A 519 18.33 -23.91 28.82
N ASP A 520 19.17 -24.40 27.90
CA ASP A 520 20.30 -25.29 28.17
C ASP A 520 21.35 -24.61 29.08
N GLN A 521 21.70 -23.34 28.81
CA GLN A 521 22.62 -22.55 29.64
C GLN A 521 22.08 -22.34 31.06
N LEU A 522 20.78 -22.04 31.20
CA LEU A 522 20.13 -21.88 32.50
C LEU A 522 20.06 -23.21 33.28
N SER A 523 19.89 -24.35 32.59
CA SER A 523 19.98 -25.68 33.22
C SER A 523 21.39 -25.92 33.76
N MET A 524 22.43 -25.77 32.91
CA MET A 524 23.82 -25.97 33.33
C MET A 524 24.24 -25.06 34.49
N MET A 525 23.77 -23.80 34.51
CA MET A 525 23.97 -22.91 35.66
C MET A 525 23.24 -23.39 36.92
N SER A 526 22.02 -23.91 36.78
CA SER A 526 21.22 -24.43 37.90
C SER A 526 21.85 -25.69 38.51
N ASP A 527 22.33 -26.61 37.68
CA ASP A 527 23.04 -27.84 38.09
C ASP A 527 24.36 -27.50 38.79
N HIS A 528 25.12 -26.54 38.26
CA HIS A 528 26.34 -26.04 38.89
C HIS A 528 26.06 -25.36 40.25
N LEU A 529 25.01 -24.53 40.34
CA LEU A 529 24.59 -23.93 41.60
C LEU A 529 24.14 -24.98 42.63
N CYS A 530 23.48 -26.05 42.20
CA CYS A 530 23.10 -27.17 43.07
C CYS A 530 24.34 -27.88 43.63
N SER A 531 25.30 -28.25 42.76
CA SER A 531 26.57 -28.87 43.16
C SER A 531 27.41 -27.99 44.09
N MET A 532 27.44 -26.67 43.82
CA MET A 532 28.10 -25.70 44.70
C MET A 532 27.39 -25.61 46.06
N ASN A 533 26.06 -25.64 46.10
CA ASN A 533 25.30 -25.60 47.35
C ASN A 533 25.45 -26.91 48.17
N GLU A 534 25.57 -28.06 47.51
CA GLU A 534 25.95 -29.33 48.15
C GLU A 534 27.34 -29.27 48.79
N THR A 535 28.34 -28.75 48.07
CA THR A 535 29.72 -28.67 48.60
C THR A 535 29.83 -27.67 49.74
N LEU A 536 29.13 -26.52 49.67
CA LEU A 536 28.99 -25.59 50.79
C LEU A 536 28.27 -26.22 52.00
N SER A 537 27.28 -27.09 51.76
CA SER A 537 26.60 -27.83 52.84
C SER A 537 27.52 -28.86 53.51
N LYS A 538 28.26 -29.63 52.73
CA LYS A 538 29.28 -30.59 53.23
C LYS A 538 30.37 -29.88 54.04
N GLN A 539 30.90 -28.76 53.54
CA GLN A 539 31.85 -27.92 54.28
C GLN A 539 31.26 -27.36 55.57
N ARG A 540 29.97 -27.02 55.61
CA ARG A 540 29.28 -26.57 56.82
C ARG A 540 29.15 -27.69 57.86
N GLU A 541 28.83 -28.92 57.44
CA GLU A 541 28.80 -30.10 58.30
C GLU A 541 30.19 -30.46 58.85
N GLU A 542 31.24 -30.36 58.03
CA GLU A 542 32.65 -30.48 58.48
C GLU A 542 32.99 -29.40 59.52
N ILE A 543 32.65 -28.14 59.26
CA ILE A 543 32.88 -27.03 60.19
C ILE A 543 32.13 -27.24 61.52
N ASP A 544 30.87 -27.69 61.50
CA ASP A 544 30.08 -27.89 62.71
C ASP A 544 30.46 -29.16 63.49
N THR A 545 30.89 -30.24 62.81
CA THR A 545 31.50 -31.42 63.47
C THR A 545 32.87 -31.10 64.09
N LEU A 546 33.69 -30.27 63.44
CA LEU A 546 34.94 -29.75 64.02
C LEU A 546 34.66 -28.84 65.25
N LYS A 547 33.66 -27.96 65.20
CA LYS A 547 33.24 -27.16 66.37
C LYS A 547 32.75 -28.04 67.52
N MET A 548 31.99 -29.09 67.25
CA MET A 548 31.50 -30.01 68.28
C MET A 548 32.64 -30.85 68.88
N SER A 549 33.59 -31.30 68.06
CA SER A 549 34.82 -31.97 68.51
C SER A 549 35.68 -31.05 69.38
N SER A 550 35.83 -29.79 68.98
CA SER A 550 36.51 -28.74 69.76
C SER A 550 35.83 -28.50 71.12
N LYS A 551 34.50 -28.40 71.17
CA LYS A 551 33.72 -28.34 72.42
C LYS A 551 33.87 -29.59 73.29
N GLY A 552 34.01 -30.77 72.69
CA GLY A 552 34.32 -32.03 73.39
C GLY A 552 35.68 -31.98 74.08
N ASN A 553 36.71 -31.53 73.35
CA ASN A 553 38.06 -31.37 73.90
C ASN A 553 38.15 -30.25 74.95
N SER A 554 37.42 -29.14 74.80
CA SER A 554 37.37 -28.08 75.82
C SER A 554 36.68 -28.53 77.11
N LYS A 555 35.75 -29.49 77.05
CA LYS A 555 35.21 -30.16 78.26
C LYS A 555 36.25 -31.07 78.93
N LYS A 556 37.02 -31.87 78.17
CA LYS A 556 38.10 -32.70 78.73
C LYS A 556 39.20 -31.87 79.40
N ASN A 557 39.62 -30.77 78.78
CA ASN A 557 40.65 -29.87 79.33
C ASN A 557 40.17 -29.00 80.51
N LYS A 558 38.91 -29.14 80.96
CA LYS A 558 38.38 -28.49 82.17
C LYS A 558 38.08 -29.47 83.30
N SER A 559 38.60 -30.69 83.18
CA SER A 559 38.38 -31.84 84.08
C SER A 559 39.71 -32.54 84.45
N ARG A 560 40.82 -31.80 84.40
CA ARG A 560 42.19 -32.28 84.65
C ARG A 560 43.02 -31.16 85.27
#